data_AF-A0A0M4M2W8-F1
#
_entry.id   AF-A0A0M4M2W8-F1
#
_cell.length_a   1.000
_cell.length_b   1.000
_cell.length_c   1.000
_cell.angle_alpha   90.00
_cell.angle_beta   90.00
_cell.angle_gamma   90.00
#
_symmetry.space_group_name_H-M   'P 1'
#
loop_
_entity.id
_entity.type
_entity.pdbx_description
1 polymer ?
#
loop_
_entity_poly.entity_id
_entity_poly.type
_entity_poly.pdbx_seq_one_letter_code
_entity_poly.pdbx_strand_id
1 'polypeptide(L)'
;MAEWIVEQGIGEERAFRLSYDGIEELRLRWTDAGLQAGEIDDAILLEQPAQGGRARVRFPSGQEALGRNIPRSASVGSPVRMEVTREPVAERGRLKLAQARHSTSDLAGAPSLADQLVREGHEVELATIPWAQADWDALWLDAASREVDFEGGKLLLAETPAMTLIDVDTTNSDPSAATRAIARTLRRFDLGGNIGIDYPTLSAKADRKLVDEQLGMFLEDWPHERTAMNGFGFVQIIRRLQRPSLLHRIARNRKEAAARLLLRRAELLEGAGMIALYAQAPVLDYLSKDWLNQLRRRTGRQIALRPDAGIAFDAPHAQMVPHE
;
A
#
# COMPACT_ATOMS: atom_id res chain seq x y z
N MET A 1 -17.66 -13.95 -9.39
CA MET A 1 -16.83 -12.83 -8.90
C MET A 1 -15.51 -13.44 -8.45
N ALA A 2 -14.39 -12.71 -8.55
CA ALA A 2 -13.14 -13.24 -8.03
C ALA A 2 -13.14 -13.08 -6.50
N GLU A 3 -12.84 -14.18 -5.81
CA GLU A 3 -12.74 -14.22 -4.35
C GLU A 3 -11.50 -13.46 -3.88
N TRP A 4 -11.68 -12.54 -2.94
CA TRP A 4 -10.57 -11.86 -2.28
C TRP A 4 -10.18 -12.61 -1.02
N ILE A 5 -8.90 -12.93 -0.89
CA ILE A 5 -8.37 -13.57 0.32
C ILE A 5 -7.78 -12.49 1.21
N VAL A 6 -8.27 -12.37 2.43
CA VAL A 6 -7.82 -11.40 3.42
C VAL A 6 -7.07 -12.10 4.55
N GLU A 7 -5.81 -11.74 4.71
CA GLU A 7 -4.95 -12.20 5.79
C GLU A 7 -4.87 -11.16 6.90
N GLN A 8 -5.13 -11.59 8.14
CA GLN A 8 -4.98 -10.76 9.34
C GLN A 8 -3.58 -10.95 9.95
N GLY A 9 -2.58 -10.30 9.36
CA GLY A 9 -1.19 -10.31 9.87
C GLY A 9 -1.01 -9.55 11.18
N ILE A 10 0.17 -9.67 11.78
CA ILE A 10 0.54 -8.88 12.96
C ILE A 10 0.97 -7.49 12.49
N GLY A 11 0.20 -6.46 12.86
CA GLY A 11 0.49 -5.06 12.49
C GLY A 11 0.10 -4.68 11.05
N GLU A 12 -0.49 -5.60 10.28
CA GLU A 12 -0.98 -5.35 8.94
C GLU A 12 -2.13 -6.30 8.56
N GLU A 13 -3.02 -5.84 7.69
CA GLU A 13 -3.98 -6.66 6.97
C GLU A 13 -3.61 -6.62 5.48
N ARG A 14 -3.53 -7.80 4.85
CA ARG A 14 -3.28 -7.95 3.42
C ARG A 14 -4.50 -8.55 2.76
N ALA A 15 -4.89 -8.05 1.61
CA ALA A 15 -5.88 -8.69 0.78
C ALA A 15 -5.32 -8.93 -0.61
N PHE A 16 -5.55 -10.13 -1.11
CA PHE A 16 -5.09 -10.56 -2.42
C PHE A 16 -6.29 -10.99 -3.26
N ARG A 17 -6.32 -10.50 -4.49
CA ARG A 17 -7.05 -11.17 -5.56
C ARG A 17 -6.04 -12.04 -6.31
N LEU A 18 -6.26 -13.35 -6.31
CA LEU A 18 -5.35 -14.31 -6.91
C LEU A 18 -5.82 -14.74 -8.29
N SER A 19 -4.88 -15.03 -9.16
CA SER A 19 -5.07 -15.74 -10.42
C SER A 19 -4.12 -16.95 -10.47
N TYR A 20 -4.15 -17.71 -11.57
CA TYR A 20 -3.20 -18.81 -11.79
C TYR A 20 -1.73 -18.34 -11.80
N ASP A 21 -1.49 -17.07 -12.14
CA ASP A 21 -0.16 -16.46 -12.23
C ASP A 21 0.26 -15.73 -10.94
N GLY A 22 -0.44 -15.98 -9.82
CA GLY A 22 -0.16 -15.42 -8.50
C GLY A 22 -1.02 -14.21 -8.14
N ILE A 23 -0.45 -13.26 -7.41
CA ILE A 23 -1.18 -12.05 -6.96
C ILE A 23 -1.50 -11.16 -8.17
N GLU A 24 -2.78 -11.02 -8.48
CA GLU A 24 -3.29 -10.12 -9.51
C GLU A 24 -3.50 -8.70 -8.96
N GLU A 25 -4.00 -8.61 -7.73
CA GLU A 25 -4.29 -7.33 -7.08
C GLU A 25 -4.04 -7.38 -5.58
N LEU A 26 -3.47 -6.30 -5.05
CA LEU A 26 -3.20 -6.12 -3.63
C LEU A 26 -4.13 -5.04 -3.06
N ARG A 27 -4.52 -5.23 -1.80
CA ARG A 27 -4.82 -4.14 -0.87
C ARG A 27 -4.04 -4.36 0.41
N LEU A 28 -3.56 -3.27 1.00
CA LEU A 28 -2.74 -3.30 2.21
C LEU A 28 -3.18 -2.23 3.19
N ARG A 29 -3.37 -2.63 4.44
CA ARG A 29 -3.70 -1.76 5.56
C ARG A 29 -2.69 -1.99 6.69
N TRP A 30 -2.06 -0.92 7.15
CA TRP A 30 -1.26 -0.95 8.38
C TRP A 30 -2.11 -0.35 9.49
N THR A 31 -2.47 -1.19 10.47
CA THR A 31 -3.49 -0.87 11.48
C THR A 31 -3.06 0.24 12.43
N ASP A 32 -1.76 0.55 12.51
CA ASP A 32 -1.12 1.55 13.36
C ASP A 32 -0.66 2.81 12.59
N ALA A 33 -0.94 2.91 11.27
CA ALA A 33 -0.45 4.00 10.42
C ALA A 33 -1.14 5.36 10.65
N GLY A 34 -1.91 5.48 11.73
CA GLY A 34 -2.68 6.68 12.08
C GLY A 34 -4.09 6.70 11.52
N LEU A 35 -4.56 7.89 11.13
CA LEU A 35 -5.87 8.11 10.53
C LEU A 35 -6.06 7.26 9.28
N GLN A 36 -7.13 6.46 9.27
CA GLN A 36 -7.37 5.48 8.23
C GLN A 36 -8.61 5.81 7.41
N ALA A 37 -8.58 5.51 6.11
CA ALA A 37 -9.71 5.80 5.23
C ALA A 37 -10.99 5.10 5.72
N GLY A 38 -12.09 5.84 5.78
CA GLY A 38 -13.40 5.38 6.28
C GLY A 38 -13.62 5.56 7.78
N GLU A 39 -12.62 5.99 8.55
CA GLU A 39 -12.78 6.40 9.95
C GLU A 39 -13.68 7.64 10.04
N ILE A 40 -14.67 7.62 10.93
CA ILE A 40 -15.60 8.71 11.21
C ILE A 40 -15.51 9.06 12.69
N ASP A 41 -15.01 10.25 12.97
CA ASP A 41 -14.87 10.75 14.34
C ASP A 41 -15.20 12.25 14.45
N ASP A 42 -15.44 12.71 15.67
CA ASP A 42 -15.65 14.12 15.98
C ASP A 42 -14.27 14.79 16.19
N ALA A 43 -13.80 15.48 15.15
CA ALA A 43 -12.54 16.20 15.15
C ALA A 43 -12.73 17.65 15.63
N ILE A 44 -11.71 18.26 16.22
CA ILE A 44 -11.72 19.67 16.63
C ILE A 44 -11.32 20.56 15.45
N LEU A 45 -12.16 21.55 15.13
CA LEU A 45 -11.85 22.55 14.10
C LEU A 45 -10.74 23.49 14.57
N LEU A 46 -9.64 23.58 13.81
CA LEU A 46 -8.45 24.35 14.23
C LEU A 46 -8.40 25.77 13.68
N GLU A 47 -9.14 26.05 12.61
CA GLU A 47 -9.10 27.32 11.90
C GLU A 47 -10.43 27.59 11.19
N GLN A 48 -10.71 28.85 10.87
CA GLN A 48 -11.96 29.23 10.22
C GLN A 48 -12.05 28.56 8.83
N PRO A 49 -13.21 27.96 8.46
CA PRO A 49 -13.36 27.34 7.15
C PRO A 49 -13.22 28.35 6.01
N ALA A 50 -12.26 28.10 5.12
CA ALA A 50 -12.06 28.85 3.89
C ALA A 50 -13.11 28.47 2.82
N GLN A 51 -12.92 28.96 1.59
CA GLN A 51 -13.78 28.61 0.45
C GLN A 51 -13.87 27.08 0.28
N GLY A 52 -15.09 26.58 0.08
CA GLY A 52 -15.38 25.14 0.01
C GLY A 52 -15.40 24.44 1.38
N GLY A 53 -15.45 25.20 2.48
CA GLY A 53 -15.47 24.64 3.84
C GLY A 53 -14.17 23.91 4.17
N ARG A 54 -13.03 24.46 3.74
CA ARG A 54 -11.71 23.86 3.92
C ARG A 54 -11.03 24.42 5.16
N ALA A 55 -10.58 23.55 6.04
CA ALA A 55 -9.82 23.91 7.24
C ALA A 55 -9.08 22.69 7.77
N ARG A 56 -8.01 22.92 8.54
CA ARG A 56 -7.42 21.87 9.37
C ARG A 56 -8.33 21.48 10.52
N VAL A 57 -8.36 20.18 10.78
CA VAL A 57 -9.07 19.56 11.91
C VAL A 57 -8.11 18.62 12.64
N ARG A 58 -8.31 18.45 13.94
CA ARG A 58 -7.56 17.49 14.77
C ARG A 58 -8.47 16.40 15.31
N PHE A 59 -8.19 15.16 14.97
CA PHE A 59 -8.93 14.00 15.46
C PHE A 59 -8.58 13.69 16.92
N PRO A 60 -9.40 12.90 17.64
CA PRO A 60 -9.09 12.49 19.03
C PRO A 60 -7.75 11.77 19.18
N SER A 61 -7.26 11.10 18.13
CA SER A 61 -5.90 10.52 18.06
C SER A 61 -4.76 11.55 18.16
N GLY A 62 -5.08 12.85 18.10
CA GLY A 62 -4.12 13.95 18.05
C GLY A 62 -3.61 14.27 16.65
N GLN A 63 -3.92 13.45 15.65
CA GLN A 63 -3.49 13.65 14.28
C GLN A 63 -4.33 14.70 13.56
N GLU A 64 -3.70 15.47 12.68
CA GLU A 64 -4.36 16.51 11.89
C GLU A 64 -4.72 16.02 10.48
N ALA A 65 -5.83 16.53 9.95
CA ALA A 65 -6.27 16.31 8.59
C ALA A 65 -6.68 17.64 7.92
N LEU A 66 -6.59 17.67 6.59
CA LEU A 66 -7.21 18.71 5.77
C LEU A 66 -8.68 18.37 5.55
N GLY A 67 -9.56 19.06 6.24
CA GLY A 67 -11.01 18.94 6.11
C GLY A 67 -11.55 19.68 4.90
N ARG A 68 -12.68 19.21 4.36
CA ARG A 68 -13.49 19.89 3.34
C ARG A 68 -14.98 19.77 3.64
N ASN A 69 -15.79 20.62 3.02
CA ASN A 69 -17.24 20.69 3.18
C ASN A 69 -17.69 20.97 4.62
N ILE A 70 -16.82 21.57 5.45
CA ILE A 70 -17.16 21.96 6.82
C ILE A 70 -18.20 23.09 6.76
N PRO A 71 -19.31 22.99 7.52
CA PRO A 71 -20.32 24.04 7.59
C PRO A 71 -19.70 25.39 7.98
N ARG A 72 -20.09 26.47 7.31
CA ARG A 72 -19.58 27.82 7.64
C ARG A 72 -20.00 28.29 9.04
N SER A 73 -21.05 27.70 9.61
CA SER A 73 -21.50 27.94 10.97
C SER A 73 -20.65 27.22 12.03
N ALA A 74 -19.75 26.31 11.64
CA ALA A 74 -18.85 25.65 12.56
C ALA A 74 -17.88 26.68 13.18
N SER A 75 -17.73 26.62 14.50
CA SER A 75 -16.87 27.52 15.25
C SER A 75 -15.52 26.86 15.50
N VAL A 76 -14.44 27.66 15.43
CA VAL A 76 -13.10 27.19 15.78
C VAL A 76 -13.08 26.69 17.23
N GLY A 77 -12.45 25.56 17.48
CA GLY A 77 -12.43 24.89 18.78
C GLY A 77 -13.61 23.96 19.04
N SER A 78 -14.65 23.98 18.21
CA SER A 78 -15.80 23.08 18.34
C SER A 78 -15.56 21.73 17.65
N PRO A 79 -16.22 20.66 18.13
CA PRO A 79 -16.24 19.39 17.43
C PRO A 79 -16.98 19.53 16.09
N VAL A 80 -16.44 18.89 15.07
CA VAL A 80 -17.02 18.73 13.75
C VAL A 80 -16.85 17.27 13.33
N ARG A 81 -17.93 16.65 12.87
CA ARG A 81 -17.88 15.25 12.46
C ARG A 81 -17.21 15.10 11.09
N MET A 82 -16.18 14.28 11.04
CA MET A 82 -15.32 14.14 9.87
C MET A 82 -15.10 12.67 9.52
N GLU A 83 -15.27 12.35 8.24
CA GLU A 83 -14.90 11.08 7.63
C GLU A 83 -13.53 11.21 6.97
N VAL A 84 -12.56 10.36 7.32
CA VAL A 84 -11.26 10.29 6.65
C VAL A 84 -11.43 9.69 5.26
N THR A 85 -11.07 10.45 4.23
CA THR A 85 -11.25 10.07 2.81
C THR A 85 -9.95 9.70 2.10
N ARG A 86 -8.81 10.09 2.69
CA ARG A 86 -7.46 9.72 2.26
C ARG A 86 -6.55 9.71 3.48
N GLU A 87 -5.82 8.61 3.66
CA GLU A 87 -4.79 8.43 4.68
C GLU A 87 -3.65 9.47 4.55
N PRO A 88 -2.89 9.74 5.63
CA PRO A 88 -1.68 10.52 5.51
C PRO A 88 -0.67 9.83 4.58
N VAL A 89 0.08 10.61 3.80
CA VAL A 89 1.07 10.09 2.85
C VAL A 89 2.40 10.75 3.14
N ALA A 90 3.38 9.95 3.53
CA ALA A 90 4.75 10.39 3.71
C ALA A 90 5.41 10.64 2.34
N GLU A 91 6.15 11.73 2.23
CA GLU A 91 6.94 12.09 1.05
C GLU A 91 8.34 12.52 1.47
N ARG A 92 9.25 12.66 0.51
CA ARG A 92 10.58 13.18 0.81
C ARG A 92 10.46 14.60 1.36
N GLY A 93 10.84 14.77 2.63
CA GLY A 93 10.90 16.07 3.31
C GLY A 93 9.57 16.63 3.83
N ARG A 94 8.45 15.91 3.69
CA ARG A 94 7.16 16.34 4.26
C ARG A 94 6.18 15.19 4.47
N LEU A 95 5.21 15.40 5.37
CA LEU A 95 4.03 14.56 5.49
C LEU A 95 2.84 15.26 4.86
N LYS A 96 2.22 14.67 3.83
CA LYS A 96 0.90 15.12 3.37
C LYS A 96 -0.11 14.65 4.40
N LEU A 97 -0.73 15.60 5.14
CA LEU A 97 -1.81 15.31 6.08
C LEU A 97 -2.91 14.47 5.43
N ALA A 98 -3.61 13.69 6.26
CA ALA A 98 -4.82 13.00 5.82
C ALA A 98 -5.83 14.00 5.23
N GLN A 99 -6.72 13.55 4.37
CA GLN A 99 -7.86 14.36 3.93
C GLN A 99 -9.14 13.82 4.53
N ALA A 100 -9.97 14.71 5.05
CA ALA A 100 -11.25 14.37 5.62
C ALA A 100 -12.38 15.21 5.01
N ARG A 101 -13.60 14.69 5.05
CA ARG A 101 -14.80 15.39 4.60
C ARG A 101 -15.81 15.43 5.75
N HIS A 102 -16.51 16.54 5.90
CA HIS A 102 -17.63 16.62 6.84
C HIS A 102 -18.63 15.49 6.59
N SER A 103 -19.09 14.85 7.66
CA SER A 103 -20.03 13.73 7.63
C SER A 103 -21.16 13.95 8.64
N THR A 104 -22.33 13.38 8.38
CA THR A 104 -23.45 13.31 9.31
C THR A 104 -23.76 11.87 9.75
N SER A 105 -22.95 10.91 9.31
CA SER A 105 -23.05 9.51 9.72
C SER A 105 -22.67 9.34 11.19
N ASP A 106 -22.93 8.17 11.76
CA ASP A 106 -22.51 7.85 13.13
C ASP A 106 -20.99 7.69 13.23
N LEU A 107 -20.48 7.81 14.46
CA LEU A 107 -19.07 7.55 14.76
C LEU A 107 -18.74 6.10 14.40
N ALA A 108 -17.61 5.90 13.73
CA ALA A 108 -17.17 4.59 13.28
C ALA A 108 -15.65 4.55 13.24
N GLY A 109 -15.07 3.51 13.85
CA GLY A 109 -13.65 3.21 13.67
C GLY A 109 -13.33 2.89 12.21
N ALA A 110 -12.05 2.97 11.86
CA ALA A 110 -11.60 2.60 10.53
C ALA A 110 -12.00 1.15 10.18
N PRO A 111 -12.71 0.92 9.06
CA PRO A 111 -13.17 -0.41 8.68
C PRO A 111 -12.00 -1.37 8.43
N SER A 112 -12.19 -2.66 8.74
CA SER A 112 -11.22 -3.68 8.33
C SER A 112 -11.09 -3.75 6.83
N LEU A 113 -9.98 -4.31 6.34
CA LEU A 113 -9.78 -4.51 4.92
C LEU A 113 -10.85 -5.42 4.32
N ALA A 114 -11.29 -6.43 5.07
CA ALA A 114 -12.44 -7.26 4.71
C ALA A 114 -13.73 -6.43 4.61
N ASP A 115 -14.03 -5.58 5.60
CA ASP A 115 -15.22 -4.71 5.57
C ASP A 115 -15.18 -3.73 4.39
N GLN A 116 -13.99 -3.20 4.05
CA GLN A 116 -13.80 -2.32 2.91
C GLN A 116 -14.14 -3.04 1.60
N LEU A 117 -13.62 -4.25 1.39
CA LEU A 117 -13.88 -5.06 0.21
C LEU A 117 -15.35 -5.47 0.09
N VAL A 118 -15.99 -5.87 1.20
CA VAL A 118 -17.43 -6.20 1.21
C VAL A 118 -18.28 -4.98 0.83
N ARG A 119 -17.94 -3.78 1.32
CA ARG A 119 -18.62 -2.52 0.94
C ARG A 119 -18.41 -2.15 -0.54
N GLU A 120 -17.27 -2.54 -1.11
CA GLU A 120 -16.98 -2.42 -2.54
C GLU A 120 -17.73 -3.47 -3.38
N GLY A 121 -18.44 -4.42 -2.74
CA GLY A 121 -19.24 -5.45 -3.41
C GLY A 121 -18.46 -6.72 -3.74
N HIS A 122 -17.31 -6.94 -3.10
CA HIS A 122 -16.48 -8.12 -3.30
C HIS A 122 -16.80 -9.25 -2.32
N GLU A 123 -16.66 -10.48 -2.79
CA GLU A 123 -16.66 -11.68 -1.93
C GLU A 123 -15.30 -11.80 -1.24
N VAL A 124 -15.32 -12.10 0.07
CA VAL A 124 -14.13 -12.12 0.92
C VAL A 124 -14.02 -13.44 1.67
N GLU A 125 -12.87 -14.08 1.54
CA GLU A 125 -12.41 -15.20 2.36
C GLU A 125 -11.40 -14.69 3.41
N LEU A 126 -11.62 -15.01 4.68
CA LEU A 126 -10.63 -14.72 5.73
C LEU A 126 -9.66 -15.89 5.87
N ALA A 127 -8.39 -15.66 5.54
CA ALA A 127 -7.33 -16.64 5.72
C ALA A 127 -6.82 -16.64 7.17
N THR A 128 -6.90 -17.81 7.81
CA THR A 128 -6.41 -18.03 9.18
C THR A 128 -4.89 -18.23 9.25
N ILE A 129 -4.29 -18.71 8.16
CA ILE A 129 -2.85 -18.85 7.95
C ILE A 129 -2.45 -18.15 6.66
N PRO A 130 -1.16 -17.81 6.50
CA PRO A 130 -0.64 -17.38 5.22
C PRO A 130 -1.02 -18.25 4.05
N TRP A 131 -1.51 -17.59 3.00
CA TRP A 131 -1.91 -18.25 1.79
C TRP A 131 -0.67 -18.58 0.96
N ALA A 132 -0.33 -19.88 0.86
CA ALA A 132 0.91 -20.33 0.25
C ALA A 132 1.07 -19.92 -1.23
N GLN A 133 -0.04 -19.69 -1.95
CA GLN A 133 -0.02 -19.23 -3.35
C GLN A 133 0.18 -17.73 -3.51
N ALA A 134 0.01 -16.95 -2.43
CA ALA A 134 0.33 -15.53 -2.45
C ALA A 134 1.84 -15.38 -2.30
N ASP A 135 2.55 -15.21 -3.43
CA ASP A 135 3.99 -14.93 -3.44
C ASP A 135 4.28 -13.50 -2.94
N TRP A 136 4.02 -13.30 -1.65
CA TRP A 136 4.15 -12.03 -0.95
C TRP A 136 5.61 -11.60 -0.88
N ASP A 137 6.53 -12.53 -0.68
CA ASP A 137 7.96 -12.26 -0.57
C ASP A 137 8.52 -11.72 -1.90
N ALA A 138 8.15 -12.31 -3.04
CA ALA A 138 8.55 -11.76 -4.34
C ALA A 138 7.90 -10.40 -4.60
N LEU A 139 6.60 -10.24 -4.33
CA LEU A 139 5.91 -8.96 -4.53
C LEU A 139 6.51 -7.84 -3.66
N TRP A 140 6.86 -8.16 -2.42
CA TRP A 140 7.51 -7.22 -1.50
C TRP A 140 8.90 -6.86 -2.01
N LEU A 141 9.66 -7.83 -2.51
CA LEU A 141 11.00 -7.61 -3.06
C LEU A 141 10.95 -6.72 -4.31
N ASP A 142 10.02 -6.97 -5.24
CA ASP A 142 9.77 -6.11 -6.42
C ASP A 142 9.56 -4.64 -5.99
N ALA A 143 8.73 -4.43 -4.96
CA ALA A 143 8.44 -3.09 -4.47
C ALA A 143 9.63 -2.45 -3.71
N ALA A 144 10.44 -3.25 -3.03
CA ALA A 144 11.61 -2.80 -2.28
C ALA A 144 12.80 -2.46 -3.19
N SER A 145 13.04 -3.29 -4.22
CA SER A 145 14.01 -3.03 -5.29
C SER A 145 13.57 -1.86 -6.17
N ARG A 146 12.25 -1.66 -6.29
CA ARG A 146 11.61 -0.75 -7.24
C ARG A 146 11.83 -1.18 -8.69
N GLU A 147 12.04 -2.47 -8.88
CA GLU A 147 12.23 -3.10 -10.19
C GLU A 147 11.20 -4.20 -10.36
N VAL A 148 10.55 -4.26 -11.52
CA VAL A 148 9.64 -5.36 -11.89
C VAL A 148 10.08 -5.90 -13.24
N ASP A 149 10.58 -7.12 -13.25
CA ASP A 149 10.98 -7.79 -14.50
C ASP A 149 9.76 -8.23 -15.31
N PHE A 150 9.89 -8.20 -16.63
CA PHE A 150 8.94 -8.78 -17.56
C PHE A 150 9.67 -9.38 -18.78
N GLU A 151 8.94 -10.07 -19.65
CA GLU A 151 9.54 -10.66 -20.85
C GLU A 151 10.17 -9.58 -21.75
N GLY A 152 11.51 -9.59 -21.86
CA GLY A 152 12.26 -8.67 -22.71
C GLY A 152 12.63 -7.32 -22.09
N GLY A 153 12.36 -7.09 -20.81
CA GLY A 153 12.70 -5.83 -20.14
C GLY A 153 12.37 -5.79 -18.65
N LYS A 154 12.43 -4.59 -18.08
CA LYS A 154 12.08 -4.31 -16.69
C LYS A 154 11.39 -2.96 -16.55
N LEU A 155 10.62 -2.80 -15.50
CA LEU A 155 10.06 -1.52 -15.07
C LEU A 155 10.89 -0.98 -13.92
N LEU A 156 11.27 0.30 -13.98
CA LEU A 156 11.93 1.02 -12.89
C LEU A 156 10.94 2.02 -12.28
N LEU A 157 10.71 1.89 -10.97
CA LEU A 157 9.72 2.71 -10.27
C LEU A 157 10.39 3.77 -9.39
N ALA A 158 9.84 4.98 -9.40
CA ALA A 158 10.28 6.06 -8.52
C ALA A 158 9.10 6.82 -7.93
N GLU A 159 9.04 6.88 -6.59
CA GLU A 159 8.09 7.73 -5.88
C GLU A 159 8.64 9.15 -5.71
N THR A 160 7.99 10.13 -6.32
CA THR A 160 8.35 11.56 -6.19
C THR A 160 7.28 12.31 -5.39
N PRO A 161 7.58 13.53 -4.88
CA PRO A 161 6.57 14.34 -4.18
C PRO A 161 5.35 14.74 -5.04
N ALA A 162 5.48 14.70 -6.37
CA ALA A 162 4.44 15.11 -7.32
C ALA A 162 3.67 13.91 -7.89
N MET A 163 4.38 12.85 -8.25
CA MET A 163 3.82 11.66 -8.89
C MET A 163 4.70 10.42 -8.72
N THR A 164 4.14 9.24 -8.97
CA THR A 164 4.95 8.01 -9.18
C THR A 164 5.37 7.95 -10.64
N LEU A 165 6.64 7.70 -10.92
CA LEU A 165 7.15 7.46 -12.27
C LEU A 165 7.43 5.98 -12.46
N ILE A 166 7.09 5.47 -13.64
CA ILE A 166 7.42 4.12 -14.12
C ILE A 166 8.19 4.31 -15.42
N ASP A 167 9.49 4.03 -15.39
CA ASP A 167 10.35 4.00 -16.56
C ASP A 167 10.38 2.57 -17.13
N VAL A 168 10.27 2.45 -18.45
CA VAL A 168 10.20 1.17 -19.15
C VAL A 168 11.54 0.93 -19.85
N ASP A 169 12.35 0.06 -19.27
CA ASP A 169 13.64 -0.35 -19.83
C ASP A 169 13.47 -1.66 -20.60
N THR A 170 13.48 -1.58 -21.94
CA THR A 170 13.27 -2.74 -22.81
C THR A 170 14.01 -2.60 -24.13
N THR A 171 14.50 -3.71 -24.65
CA THR A 171 15.06 -3.80 -26.01
C THR A 171 14.01 -4.23 -27.03
N ASN A 172 12.80 -4.59 -26.60
CA ASN A 172 11.73 -5.03 -27.49
C ASN A 172 10.99 -3.82 -28.09
N SER A 173 10.84 -3.81 -29.41
CA SER A 173 10.08 -2.76 -30.12
C SER A 173 8.57 -2.91 -29.93
N ASP A 174 8.06 -4.12 -29.65
CA ASP A 174 6.65 -4.33 -29.33
C ASP A 174 6.39 -3.94 -27.86
N PRO A 175 5.54 -2.92 -27.59
CA PRO A 175 5.28 -2.47 -26.23
C PRO A 175 4.37 -3.42 -25.43
N SER A 176 3.83 -4.48 -26.05
CA SER A 176 2.78 -5.32 -25.44
C SER A 176 3.16 -5.93 -24.09
N ALA A 177 4.39 -6.45 -23.96
CA ALA A 177 4.86 -7.04 -22.71
C ALA A 177 4.99 -6.00 -21.60
N ALA A 178 5.57 -4.84 -21.92
CA ALA A 178 5.69 -3.71 -21.01
C ALA A 178 4.31 -3.19 -20.57
N THR A 179 3.38 -2.98 -21.51
CA THR A 179 2.03 -2.49 -21.21
C THR A 179 1.29 -3.43 -20.26
N ARG A 180 1.41 -4.75 -20.46
CA ARG A 180 0.86 -5.76 -19.56
C ARG A 180 1.52 -5.70 -18.17
N ALA A 181 2.85 -5.61 -18.12
CA ALA A 181 3.60 -5.53 -16.87
C ALA A 181 3.22 -4.28 -16.06
N ILE A 182 3.04 -3.13 -16.72
CA ILE A 182 2.57 -1.89 -16.10
C ILE A 182 1.18 -2.08 -15.49
N ALA A 183 0.22 -2.59 -16.28
CA ALA A 183 -1.15 -2.79 -15.81
C ALA A 183 -1.23 -3.74 -14.60
N ARG A 184 -0.40 -4.79 -14.58
CA ARG A 184 -0.25 -5.68 -13.42
C ARG A 184 0.37 -4.96 -12.23
N THR A 185 1.46 -4.21 -12.44
CA THR A 185 2.17 -3.49 -11.37
C THR A 185 1.28 -2.46 -10.67
N LEU A 186 0.47 -1.72 -11.43
CA LEU A 186 -0.51 -0.76 -10.88
C LEU A 186 -1.44 -1.41 -9.85
N ARG A 187 -1.92 -2.62 -10.12
CA ARG A 187 -2.81 -3.40 -9.24
C ARG A 187 -2.06 -4.09 -8.10
N ARG A 188 -0.96 -4.78 -8.43
CA ARG A 188 -0.13 -5.53 -7.47
C ARG A 188 0.49 -4.64 -6.39
N PHE A 189 0.74 -3.37 -6.68
CA PHE A 189 1.25 -2.41 -5.69
C PHE A 189 0.17 -1.54 -5.03
N ASP A 190 -1.10 -1.65 -5.45
CA ASP A 190 -2.19 -0.70 -5.13
C ASP A 190 -1.77 0.76 -5.40
N LEU A 191 -1.25 1.02 -6.60
CA LEU A 191 -0.83 2.37 -6.98
C LEU A 191 -2.06 3.29 -7.14
N GLY A 192 -1.86 4.56 -6.77
CA GLY A 192 -2.87 5.59 -6.88
C GLY A 192 -2.23 6.98 -6.86
N GLY A 193 -3.06 8.01 -7.04
CA GLY A 193 -2.59 9.37 -7.20
C GLY A 193 -2.21 9.65 -8.65
N ASN A 194 -1.24 10.55 -8.83
CA ASN A 194 -0.70 10.90 -10.13
C ASN A 194 0.44 9.95 -10.48
N ILE A 195 0.37 9.32 -11.65
CA ILE A 195 1.31 8.29 -12.12
C ILE A 195 1.73 8.65 -13.54
N GLY A 196 3.02 8.61 -13.81
CA GLY A 196 3.60 8.84 -15.13
C GLY A 196 4.30 7.58 -15.60
N ILE A 197 4.07 7.20 -16.85
CA ILE A 197 4.72 6.08 -17.49
C ILE A 197 5.55 6.63 -18.64
N ASP A 198 6.85 6.35 -18.61
CA ASP A 198 7.81 6.74 -19.64
C ASP A 198 8.17 5.50 -20.46
N TYR A 199 7.58 5.37 -21.66
CA TYR A 199 7.98 4.34 -22.61
C TYR A 199 9.23 4.79 -23.38
N PRO A 200 10.05 3.87 -23.90
CA PRO A 200 11.04 4.20 -24.91
C PRO A 200 10.38 4.94 -26.08
N THR A 201 11.18 5.67 -26.84
CA THR A 201 10.66 6.42 -27.99
C THR A 201 10.02 5.48 -29.03
N LEU A 202 8.69 5.49 -29.08
CA LEU A 202 7.91 4.75 -30.08
C LEU A 202 7.68 5.62 -31.31
N SER A 203 8.44 5.39 -32.38
CA SER A 203 8.41 6.20 -33.60
C SER A 203 7.12 5.97 -34.41
N ALA A 204 6.66 4.73 -34.51
CA ALA A 204 5.48 4.39 -35.29
C ALA A 204 4.18 4.81 -34.59
N LYS A 205 3.26 5.42 -35.34
CA LYS A 205 1.92 5.77 -34.86
C LYS A 205 1.12 4.52 -34.43
N ALA A 206 1.37 3.38 -35.08
CA ALA A 206 0.72 2.12 -34.77
C ALA A 206 1.07 1.64 -33.35
N ASP A 207 2.34 1.70 -32.97
CA ASP A 207 2.81 1.24 -31.65
C ASP A 207 2.24 2.11 -30.52
N ARG A 208 2.22 3.44 -30.71
CA ARG A 208 1.60 4.36 -29.73
C ARG A 208 0.10 4.08 -29.56
N LYS A 209 -0.59 3.83 -30.67
CA LYS A 209 -2.00 3.45 -30.67
C LYS A 209 -2.23 2.10 -29.98
N LEU A 210 -1.33 1.14 -30.19
CA LEU A 210 -1.39 -0.17 -29.55
C LEU A 210 -1.29 -0.05 -28.02
N VAL A 211 -0.38 0.79 -27.51
CA VAL A 211 -0.30 1.08 -26.06
C VAL A 211 -1.60 1.65 -25.54
N ASP A 212 -2.18 2.63 -26.24
CA ASP A 212 -3.46 3.22 -25.84
C ASP A 212 -4.60 2.20 -25.83
N GLU A 213 -4.69 1.33 -26.83
CA GLU A 213 -5.70 0.28 -26.91
C GLU A 213 -5.51 -0.76 -25.78
N GLN A 214 -4.28 -1.21 -25.56
CA GLN A 214 -3.96 -2.19 -24.52
C GLN A 214 -4.15 -1.67 -23.11
N LEU A 215 -3.73 -0.43 -22.82
CA LEU A 215 -4.01 0.20 -21.53
C LEU A 215 -5.52 0.37 -21.33
N GLY A 216 -6.26 0.75 -22.38
CA GLY A 216 -7.72 0.83 -22.33
C GLY A 216 -8.37 -0.51 -21.96
N MET A 217 -7.90 -1.60 -22.56
CA MET A 217 -8.38 -2.95 -22.28
C MET A 217 -7.95 -3.45 -20.90
N PHE A 218 -6.67 -3.36 -20.55
CA PHE A 218 -6.14 -3.90 -19.29
C PHE A 218 -6.56 -3.10 -18.07
N LEU A 219 -7.00 -1.84 -18.22
CA LEU A 219 -7.44 -0.99 -17.12
C LEU A 219 -8.94 -0.68 -17.15
N GLU A 220 -9.72 -1.39 -17.99
CA GLU A 220 -11.16 -1.14 -18.17
C GLU A 220 -11.94 -1.16 -16.83
N ASP A 221 -11.62 -2.12 -15.96
CA ASP A 221 -12.25 -2.33 -14.66
C ASP A 221 -11.56 -1.59 -13.50
N TRP A 222 -10.49 -0.85 -13.79
CA TRP A 222 -9.70 -0.15 -12.78
C TRP A 222 -10.03 1.34 -12.80
N PRO A 223 -10.59 1.94 -11.73
CA PRO A 223 -11.12 3.29 -11.79
C PRO A 223 -10.01 4.35 -11.90
N HIS A 224 -9.84 4.91 -13.10
CA HIS A 224 -8.78 5.86 -13.42
C HIS A 224 -9.19 6.84 -14.53
N GLU A 225 -8.45 7.92 -14.63
CA GLU A 225 -8.36 8.77 -15.82
C GLU A 225 -6.97 8.60 -16.43
N ARG A 226 -6.84 8.72 -17.75
CA ARG A 226 -5.54 8.72 -18.41
C ARG A 226 -5.48 9.63 -19.62
N THR A 227 -4.27 10.05 -19.95
CA THR A 227 -3.99 10.65 -21.26
C THR A 227 -3.78 9.56 -22.31
N ALA A 228 -3.96 9.92 -23.58
CA ALA A 228 -3.33 9.17 -24.66
C ALA A 228 -1.80 9.30 -24.57
N MET A 229 -1.07 8.39 -25.20
CA MET A 229 0.39 8.53 -25.31
C MET A 229 0.74 9.81 -26.08
N ASN A 230 1.59 10.64 -25.48
CA ASN A 230 2.06 11.86 -26.13
C ASN A 230 3.19 11.59 -27.15
N GLY A 231 3.63 12.62 -27.86
CA GLY A 231 4.69 12.50 -28.88
C GLY A 231 6.08 12.12 -28.35
N PHE A 232 6.26 12.09 -27.03
CA PHE A 232 7.52 11.76 -26.36
C PHE A 232 7.49 10.39 -25.67
N GLY A 233 6.42 9.60 -25.83
CA GLY A 233 6.31 8.27 -25.22
C GLY A 233 5.72 8.26 -23.81
N PHE A 234 5.22 9.40 -23.32
CA PHE A 234 4.71 9.51 -21.96
C PHE A 234 3.20 9.34 -21.88
N VAL A 235 2.74 8.60 -20.87
CA VAL A 235 1.34 8.43 -20.50
C VAL A 235 1.14 8.86 -19.05
N GLN A 236 0.16 9.71 -18.80
CA GLN A 236 -0.25 10.06 -17.44
C GLN A 236 -1.51 9.30 -17.04
N ILE A 237 -1.49 8.72 -15.85
CA ILE A 237 -2.63 8.05 -15.21
C ILE A 237 -2.93 8.75 -13.89
N ILE A 238 -4.21 9.02 -13.64
CA ILE A 238 -4.71 9.60 -12.40
C ILE A 238 -5.72 8.63 -11.79
N ARG A 239 -5.44 8.15 -10.59
CA ARG A 239 -6.37 7.35 -9.78
C ARG A 239 -6.58 8.01 -8.42
N ARG A 240 -7.78 7.89 -7.88
CA ARG A 240 -8.05 8.36 -6.51
C ARG A 240 -7.12 7.66 -5.51
N LEU A 241 -6.28 8.44 -4.82
CA LEU A 241 -5.44 7.95 -3.74
C LEU A 241 -6.24 7.94 -2.43
N GLN A 242 -6.54 6.76 -1.90
CA GLN A 242 -7.18 6.59 -0.60
C GLN A 242 -6.16 6.23 0.50
N ARG A 243 -5.15 5.43 0.15
CA ARG A 243 -4.13 4.91 1.07
C ARG A 243 -2.76 4.85 0.40
N PRO A 244 -1.65 4.91 1.15
CA PRO A 244 -0.32 4.66 0.60
C PRO A 244 -0.24 3.26 -0.05
N SER A 245 0.30 3.22 -1.26
CA SER A 245 0.61 1.99 -1.99
C SER A 245 1.75 1.21 -1.32
N LEU A 246 1.97 -0.06 -1.72
CA LEU A 246 3.09 -0.86 -1.23
C LEU A 246 4.44 -0.15 -1.44
N LEU A 247 4.66 0.37 -2.66
CA LEU A 247 5.83 1.17 -3.02
C LEU A 247 6.06 2.37 -2.07
N HIS A 248 5.01 3.15 -1.79
CA HIS A 248 5.12 4.32 -0.91
C HIS A 248 5.39 3.93 0.54
N ARG A 249 4.75 2.84 1.02
CA ARG A 249 4.96 2.31 2.38
C ARG A 249 6.41 1.89 2.57
N ILE A 250 6.98 1.09 1.66
CA ILE A 250 8.37 0.64 1.76
C ILE A 250 9.33 1.82 1.62
N ALA A 251 9.12 2.71 0.63
CA ALA A 251 10.02 3.82 0.37
C ALA A 251 10.15 4.82 1.55
N ARG A 252 9.11 4.97 2.37
CA ARG A 252 9.09 5.94 3.48
C ARG A 252 9.21 5.32 4.86
N ASN A 253 8.81 4.06 4.99
CA ASN A 253 8.75 3.34 6.25
C ASN A 253 9.46 1.98 6.13
N ARG A 254 10.62 1.96 5.46
CA ARG A 254 11.36 0.72 5.13
C ARG A 254 11.57 -0.19 6.34
N LYS A 255 11.96 0.37 7.50
CA LYS A 255 12.13 -0.38 8.76
C LYS A 255 10.84 -1.06 9.22
N GLU A 256 9.72 -0.38 9.05
CA GLU A 256 8.40 -0.80 9.51
C GLU A 256 7.83 -1.87 8.58
N ALA A 257 8.11 -1.75 7.28
CA ALA A 257 7.80 -2.75 6.27
C ALA A 257 8.62 -4.02 6.47
N ALA A 258 9.93 -3.90 6.72
CA ALA A 258 10.83 -5.03 6.98
C ALA A 258 10.44 -5.78 8.27
N ALA A 259 10.01 -5.06 9.32
CA ALA A 259 9.54 -5.67 10.56
C ALA A 259 8.28 -6.52 10.35
N ARG A 260 7.32 -6.04 9.54
CA ARG A 260 6.11 -6.79 9.18
C ARG A 260 6.41 -8.02 8.31
N LEU A 261 7.31 -7.87 7.34
CA LEU A 261 7.81 -8.99 6.54
C LEU A 261 8.45 -10.07 7.43
N LEU A 262 9.28 -9.66 8.39
CA LEU A 262 9.93 -10.57 9.34
C LEU A 262 8.93 -11.31 10.22
N LEU A 263 7.93 -10.61 10.77
CA LEU A 263 6.84 -11.24 11.52
C LEU A 263 6.09 -12.24 10.66
N ARG A 264 5.87 -11.93 9.38
CA ARG A 264 5.19 -12.85 8.47
C ARG A 264 5.98 -14.13 8.24
N ARG A 265 7.27 -14.00 7.93
CA ARG A 265 8.18 -15.15 7.77
C ARG A 265 8.22 -16.01 9.02
N ALA A 266 8.17 -15.38 10.20
CA ALA A 266 8.14 -16.09 11.47
C ALA A 266 6.84 -16.87 11.70
N GLU A 267 5.68 -16.32 11.33
CA GLU A 267 4.38 -17.01 11.44
C GLU A 267 4.31 -18.27 10.58
N LEU A 268 5.07 -18.32 9.49
CA LEU A 268 5.15 -19.44 8.55
C LEU A 268 6.03 -20.60 9.02
N LEU A 269 6.82 -20.42 10.09
CA LEU A 269 7.76 -21.44 10.52
C LEU A 269 7.06 -22.64 11.18
N GLU A 270 7.42 -23.82 10.70
CA GLU A 270 7.04 -25.12 11.25
C GLU A 270 8.23 -25.79 11.96
N GLY A 271 7.93 -26.79 12.80
CA GLY A 271 8.95 -27.54 13.55
C GLY A 271 9.06 -27.17 15.04
N ALA A 272 9.98 -27.85 15.73
CA ALA A 272 10.22 -27.73 17.17
C ALA A 272 11.32 -26.70 17.50
N GLY A 273 11.26 -26.14 18.71
CA GLY A 273 12.21 -25.13 19.19
C GLY A 273 11.60 -23.75 19.35
N MET A 274 12.46 -22.74 19.42
CA MET A 274 12.10 -21.33 19.48
C MET A 274 12.30 -20.65 18.12
N ILE A 275 11.61 -19.53 17.90
CA ILE A 275 11.82 -18.70 16.71
C ILE A 275 12.88 -17.66 17.01
N ALA A 276 13.94 -17.61 16.22
CA ALA A 276 14.92 -16.53 16.23
C ALA A 276 14.66 -15.57 15.06
N LEU A 277 14.49 -14.29 15.38
CA LEU A 277 14.27 -13.20 14.42
C LEU A 277 15.59 -12.48 14.16
N TYR A 278 16.10 -12.57 12.94
CA TYR A 278 17.35 -11.96 12.51
C TYR A 278 17.11 -10.76 11.60
N ALA A 279 17.59 -9.61 12.03
CA ALA A 279 17.56 -8.38 11.23
C ALA A 279 18.56 -7.35 11.80
N GLN A 280 18.75 -6.25 11.08
CA GLN A 280 19.47 -5.10 11.64
C GLN A 280 18.70 -4.52 12.83
N ALA A 281 19.42 -3.96 13.80
CA ALA A 281 18.83 -3.43 15.04
C ALA A 281 17.64 -2.47 14.82
N PRO A 282 17.67 -1.51 13.86
CA PRO A 282 16.52 -0.62 13.63
C PRO A 282 15.21 -1.31 13.22
N VAL A 283 15.28 -2.50 12.63
CA VAL A 283 14.10 -3.32 12.29
C VAL A 283 13.57 -4.02 13.55
N LEU A 284 14.46 -4.58 14.36
CA LEU A 284 14.09 -5.26 15.61
C LEU A 284 13.53 -4.28 16.65
N ASP A 285 14.08 -3.07 16.73
CA ASP A 285 13.62 -2.01 17.64
C ASP A 285 12.20 -1.54 17.33
N TYR A 286 11.72 -1.75 16.10
CA TYR A 286 10.36 -1.43 15.70
C TYR A 286 9.34 -2.51 16.14
N LEU A 287 9.80 -3.72 16.49
CA LEU A 287 8.91 -4.79 16.96
C LEU A 287 8.40 -4.46 18.36
N SER A 288 7.14 -4.03 18.43
CA SER A 288 6.50 -3.73 19.71
C SER A 288 6.36 -4.99 20.59
N LYS A 289 6.31 -4.79 21.91
CA LYS A 289 6.04 -5.88 22.87
C LYS A 289 4.73 -6.60 22.57
N ASP A 290 3.72 -5.85 22.12
CA ASP A 290 2.42 -6.41 21.75
C ASP A 290 2.55 -7.34 20.53
N TRP A 291 3.24 -6.91 19.47
CA TRP A 291 3.46 -7.73 18.28
C TRP A 291 4.23 -9.01 18.58
N LEU A 292 5.28 -8.93 19.39
CA LEU A 292 6.03 -10.11 19.83
C LEU A 292 5.15 -11.06 20.66
N ASN A 293 4.25 -10.53 21.48
CA ASN A 293 3.29 -11.35 22.23
C ASN A 293 2.22 -11.98 21.33
N GLN A 294 1.75 -11.26 20.30
CA GLN A 294 0.87 -11.84 19.28
C GLN A 294 1.56 -12.98 18.54
N LEU A 295 2.83 -12.80 18.13
CA LEU A 295 3.61 -13.85 17.48
C LEU A 295 3.76 -15.08 18.37
N ARG A 296 4.10 -14.90 19.66
CA ARG A 296 4.15 -15.98 20.66
C ARG A 296 2.84 -16.75 20.76
N ARG A 297 1.70 -16.03 20.84
CA ARG A 297 0.38 -16.64 20.96
C ARG A 297 0.00 -17.43 19.70
N ARG A 298 0.26 -16.88 18.52
CA ARG A 298 -0.09 -17.50 17.24
C ARG A 298 0.78 -18.72 16.92
N THR A 299 2.05 -18.69 17.29
CA THR A 299 3.00 -19.77 16.97
C THR A 299 3.19 -20.77 18.11
N GLY A 300 2.81 -20.43 19.34
CA GLY A 300 3.07 -21.23 20.55
C GLY A 300 4.55 -21.29 20.95
N ARG A 301 5.41 -20.42 20.38
CA ARG A 301 6.87 -20.51 20.51
C ARG A 301 7.47 -19.33 21.25
N GLN A 302 8.58 -19.58 21.93
CA GLN A 302 9.45 -18.52 22.45
C GLN A 302 10.09 -17.77 21.28
N ILE A 303 10.37 -16.48 21.48
CA ILE A 303 10.93 -15.59 20.45
C ILE A 303 12.24 -15.01 20.98
N ALA A 304 13.33 -15.20 20.23
CA ALA A 304 14.61 -14.50 20.42
C ALA A 304 14.80 -13.45 19.33
N LEU A 305 15.31 -12.29 19.72
CA LEU A 305 15.76 -11.25 18.80
C LEU A 305 17.28 -11.38 18.62
N ARG A 306 17.73 -11.44 17.38
CA ARG A 306 19.15 -11.61 17.03
C ARG A 306 19.57 -10.46 16.10
N PRO A 307 20.10 -9.35 16.64
CA PRO A 307 20.59 -8.26 15.82
C PRO A 307 21.82 -8.72 15.01
N ASP A 308 21.80 -8.48 13.70
CA ASP A 308 22.90 -8.80 12.80
C ASP A 308 23.09 -7.67 11.77
N ALA A 309 24.26 -7.03 11.81
CA ALA A 309 24.62 -5.94 10.91
C ALA A 309 25.04 -6.43 9.51
N GLY A 310 25.36 -7.72 9.35
CA GLY A 310 25.74 -8.32 8.08
C GLY A 310 24.56 -8.67 7.18
N ILE A 311 23.34 -8.68 7.72
CA ILE A 311 22.11 -8.96 6.98
C ILE A 311 21.68 -7.73 6.18
N ALA A 312 21.31 -7.93 4.91
CA ALA A 312 20.73 -6.87 4.10
C ALA A 312 19.41 -6.38 4.71
N PHE A 313 19.20 -5.06 4.71
CA PHE A 313 18.06 -4.43 5.38
C PHE A 313 16.70 -5.00 4.95
N ASP A 314 16.59 -5.35 3.67
CA ASP A 314 15.38 -5.88 3.02
C ASP A 314 15.27 -7.40 3.02
N ALA A 315 16.26 -8.08 3.62
CA ALA A 315 16.27 -9.53 3.74
C ALA A 315 16.31 -9.98 5.22
N PRO A 316 15.44 -9.44 6.10
CA PRO A 316 15.33 -9.98 7.45
C PRO A 316 14.79 -11.41 7.38
N HIS A 317 15.28 -12.32 8.22
CA HIS A 317 14.83 -13.71 8.19
C HIS A 317 14.50 -14.23 9.58
N ALA A 318 13.64 -15.23 9.62
CA ALA A 318 13.29 -15.96 10.82
C ALA A 318 13.67 -17.43 10.63
N GLN A 319 14.10 -18.10 11.69
CA GLN A 319 14.36 -19.54 11.66
C GLN A 319 14.04 -20.20 12.99
N MET A 320 13.79 -21.51 12.94
CA MET A 320 13.69 -22.36 14.12
C MET A 320 15.09 -22.64 14.68
N VAL A 321 15.26 -22.46 15.99
CA VAL A 321 16.49 -22.80 16.70
C VAL A 321 16.16 -23.64 17.95
N PRO A 322 17.09 -24.46 18.46
CA PRO A 322 16.87 -25.24 19.69
C PRO A 322 16.48 -24.35 20.87
N HIS A 323 15.76 -24.93 21.84
CA HIS A 323 15.59 -24.29 23.14
C HIS A 323 16.96 -24.14 23.81
N GLU A 324 17.26 -22.95 24.32
CA GLU A 324 18.42 -22.72 25.18
C GLU A 324 18.30 -23.50 26.50
#